data_AF-A0A968MV87-F1
#
_entry.id   AF-A0A968MV87-F1
#
_cell.length_a   1.000
_cell.length_b   1.000
_cell.length_c   1.000
_cell.angle_alpha   90.00
_cell.angle_beta   90.00
_cell.angle_gamma   90.00
#
_symmetry.space_group_name_H-M   'P 1'
#
loop_
_entity.id
_entity.type
_entity.pdbx_description
1 polymer ?
#
loop_
_entity_poly.entity_id
_entity_poly.type
_entity_poly.pdbx_seq_one_letter_code
_entity_poly.pdbx_strand_id
1 'polypeptide(L)'
;MQRDGTHYLSVLLVPGKKTENFSEAKQRGNLHQVWYESPTIGLNRRMFVYTPYGYETSGKKYPVLYLLHGAGGDEDAWTTMGRARQILDNLIEKGLAVPMICVMPMAIQTKWQLKQPCFPKENSISGIRRNRTFTSTALQKILFLTSKRITG
;
A
#
# COMPACT_ATOMS: atom_id res chain seq x y z
N MET A 1 1.83 -6.86 -17.10
CA MET A 1 1.64 -5.42 -17.38
C MET A 1 1.73 -4.67 -16.06
N GLN A 2 2.65 -3.73 -15.94
CA GLN A 2 2.92 -2.92 -14.75
C GLN A 2 2.35 -1.51 -14.96
N ARG A 3 1.77 -0.89 -13.92
CA ARG A 3 1.18 0.45 -13.98
C ARG A 3 2.06 1.44 -13.21
N ASP A 4 2.32 2.58 -13.81
CA ASP A 4 2.97 3.75 -13.20
C ASP A 4 2.09 4.99 -13.43
N GLY A 5 1.22 5.30 -12.48
CA GLY A 5 0.20 6.33 -12.64
C GLY A 5 -0.68 6.06 -13.87
N THR A 6 -0.56 6.89 -14.90
CA THR A 6 -1.30 6.75 -16.17
C THR A 6 -0.58 5.90 -17.22
N HIS A 7 0.65 5.47 -16.95
CA HIS A 7 1.46 4.70 -17.89
C HIS A 7 1.34 3.20 -17.63
N TYR A 8 1.30 2.42 -18.72
CA TYR A 8 1.31 0.97 -18.67
C TYR A 8 2.54 0.43 -19.38
N LEU A 9 3.23 -0.50 -18.71
CA LEU A 9 4.54 -1.00 -19.13
C LEU A 9 4.51 -2.53 -19.22
N SER A 10 5.19 -3.07 -20.23
CA SER A 10 5.55 -4.48 -20.29
C SER A 10 6.84 -4.70 -19.48
N VAL A 11 6.90 -5.79 -18.73
CA VAL A 11 8.03 -6.10 -17.85
C VAL A 11 8.43 -7.54 -18.02
N LEU A 12 9.73 -7.77 -18.14
CA LEU A 12 10.38 -9.08 -18.14
C LEU A 12 11.33 -9.14 -16.94
N LEU A 13 11.15 -10.13 -16.07
CA LEU A 13 12.08 -10.44 -15.00
C LEU A 13 13.05 -11.50 -15.50
N VAL A 14 14.32 -11.15 -15.64
CA VAL A 14 15.38 -12.10 -15.99
C VAL A 14 15.78 -12.86 -14.72
N PRO A 15 15.67 -14.20 -14.68
CA PRO A 15 16.03 -14.97 -13.50
C PRO A 15 17.51 -14.80 -13.11
N GLY A 16 17.78 -14.64 -11.82
CA GLY A 16 19.14 -14.56 -11.28
C GLY A 16 19.16 -14.09 -9.83
N LYS A 17 20.34 -14.14 -9.21
CA LYS A 17 20.53 -13.78 -7.79
C LYS A 17 20.04 -12.37 -7.44
N LYS A 18 20.12 -11.42 -8.38
CA LYS A 18 19.66 -10.04 -8.18
C LYS A 18 18.13 -9.89 -8.24
N THR A 19 17.43 -10.83 -8.86
CA THR A 19 15.99 -10.77 -9.10
C THR A 19 15.20 -11.81 -8.32
N GLU A 20 15.88 -12.67 -7.56
CA GLU A 20 15.29 -13.78 -6.82
C GLU A 20 14.14 -13.37 -5.89
N ASN A 21 14.25 -12.21 -5.23
CA ASN A 21 13.25 -11.71 -4.29
C ASN A 21 12.07 -11.02 -4.97
N PHE A 22 12.14 -10.81 -6.28
CA PHE A 22 11.01 -10.26 -7.00
C PHE A 22 10.03 -11.35 -7.39
N SER A 23 10.42 -12.63 -7.47
CA SER A 23 9.52 -13.74 -7.85
C SER A 23 8.58 -14.15 -6.71
N GLU A 24 7.53 -14.90 -7.02
CA GLU A 24 6.60 -15.41 -6.01
C GLU A 24 7.31 -16.37 -5.05
N ALA A 25 7.16 -16.15 -3.75
CA ALA A 25 7.68 -17.03 -2.70
C ALA A 25 6.78 -18.27 -2.51
N LYS A 26 7.26 -19.26 -1.76
CA LYS A 26 6.47 -20.46 -1.45
C LYS A 26 5.40 -20.15 -0.43
N GLN A 27 5.76 -19.39 0.61
CA GLN A 27 4.81 -18.89 1.61
C GLN A 27 4.37 -17.48 1.24
N ARG A 28 3.07 -17.27 1.06
CA ARG A 28 2.53 -16.01 0.56
C ARG A 28 1.69 -15.32 1.62
N GLY A 29 2.02 -14.08 1.92
CA GLY A 29 1.17 -13.19 2.69
C GLY A 29 -0.06 -12.75 1.88
N ASN A 30 -0.99 -12.06 2.54
CA ASN A 30 -2.17 -11.49 1.89
C ASN A 30 -1.96 -10.01 1.57
N LEU A 31 -2.68 -9.55 0.54
CA LEU A 31 -2.69 -8.15 0.14
C LEU A 31 -4.14 -7.67 0.10
N HIS A 32 -4.48 -6.77 1.01
CA HIS A 32 -5.83 -6.25 1.19
C HIS A 32 -5.93 -4.84 0.62
N GLN A 33 -7.03 -4.57 -0.08
CA GLN A 33 -7.42 -3.22 -0.47
C GLN A 33 -8.42 -2.70 0.55
N VAL A 34 -8.06 -1.64 1.26
CA VAL A 34 -8.86 -1.12 2.37
C VAL A 34 -9.28 0.31 2.06
N TRP A 35 -10.59 0.53 2.05
CA TRP A 35 -11.21 1.84 1.96
C TRP A 35 -11.47 2.42 3.36
N TYR A 36 -11.20 3.71 3.52
CA TYR A 36 -11.45 4.44 4.75
C TYR A 36 -11.87 5.88 4.47
N GLU A 37 -12.73 6.41 5.32
CA GLU A 37 -13.13 7.81 5.28
C GLU A 37 -11.99 8.71 5.81
N SER A 38 -11.69 9.80 5.09
CA SER A 38 -10.72 10.81 5.52
C SER A 38 -11.44 12.12 5.85
N PRO A 39 -11.80 12.37 7.13
CA PRO A 39 -12.52 13.60 7.51
C PRO A 39 -11.75 14.88 7.21
N THR A 40 -10.42 14.82 7.17
CA THR A 40 -9.57 15.97 6.85
C THR A 40 -9.71 16.43 5.40
N ILE A 41 -10.05 15.51 4.49
CA ILE A 41 -10.18 15.79 3.05
C ILE A 41 -11.64 15.65 2.59
N GLY A 42 -12.51 15.06 3.42
CA GLY A 42 -13.91 14.78 3.09
C GLY A 42 -14.08 13.71 2.02
N LEU A 43 -13.11 12.81 1.87
CA LEU A 43 -13.09 11.80 0.80
C LEU A 43 -12.83 10.39 1.35
N ASN A 44 -13.43 9.40 0.71
CA ASN A 44 -13.02 8.00 0.87
C ASN A 44 -11.69 7.77 0.16
N ARG A 45 -10.72 7.25 0.90
CA ARG A 45 -9.36 6.96 0.43
C ARG A 45 -9.12 5.46 0.47
N ARG A 46 -8.26 4.99 -0.43
CA ARG A 46 -7.81 3.60 -0.48
C ARG A 46 -6.37 3.49 0.03
N MET A 47 -6.07 2.36 0.63
CA MET A 47 -4.70 1.93 0.95
C MET A 47 -4.56 0.43 0.69
N PHE A 48 -3.34 -0.01 0.45
CA PHE A 48 -2.99 -1.42 0.45
C PHE A 48 -2.39 -1.81 1.79
N VAL A 49 -2.77 -2.99 2.28
CA VAL A 49 -2.24 -3.57 3.51
C VAL A 49 -1.75 -4.97 3.20
N TYR A 50 -0.46 -5.21 3.38
CA TYR A 50 0.15 -6.54 3.36
C TYR A 50 0.14 -7.14 4.77
N THR A 51 -0.29 -8.39 4.88
CA THR A 51 -0.17 -9.20 6.10
C THR A 51 0.69 -10.43 5.80
N PRO A 52 1.62 -10.82 6.69
CA PRO A 52 2.53 -11.93 6.44
C PRO A 52 1.77 -13.27 6.43
N TYR A 53 2.38 -14.31 5.85
CA TYR A 53 1.76 -15.64 5.88
C TYR A 53 1.48 -16.09 7.33
N GLY A 54 0.33 -16.75 7.53
CA GLY A 54 -0.11 -17.19 8.86
C GLY A 54 -0.66 -16.08 9.77
N TYR A 55 -0.78 -14.83 9.28
CA TYR A 55 -1.32 -13.72 10.07
C TYR A 55 -2.65 -14.05 10.76
N GLU A 56 -3.65 -14.48 9.98
CA GLU A 56 -5.03 -14.70 10.43
C GLU A 56 -5.18 -15.78 11.52
N THR A 57 -4.27 -16.75 11.57
CA THR A 57 -4.35 -17.89 12.51
C THR A 57 -3.37 -17.79 13.67
N SER A 58 -2.42 -16.85 13.62
CA SER A 58 -1.32 -16.80 14.59
C SER A 58 -1.72 -16.25 15.96
N GLY A 59 -2.68 -15.32 16.02
CA GLY A 59 -2.95 -14.51 17.21
C GLY A 59 -1.78 -13.62 17.66
N LYS A 60 -0.72 -13.49 16.87
CA LYS A 60 0.49 -12.73 17.22
C LYS A 60 0.32 -11.23 16.95
N LYS A 61 1.06 -10.41 17.70
CA LYS A 61 1.25 -8.99 17.39
C LYS A 61 2.42 -8.83 16.42
N TYR A 62 2.25 -7.99 15.40
CA TYR A 62 3.24 -7.76 14.36
C TYR A 62 3.67 -6.28 14.35
N PRO A 63 4.95 -5.98 14.12
CA PRO A 63 5.37 -4.61 13.84
C PRO A 63 4.73 -4.11 12.54
N VAL A 64 4.59 -2.79 12.41
CA VAL A 64 3.95 -2.15 11.25
C VAL A 64 4.95 -1.26 10.52
N LEU A 65 5.14 -1.54 9.23
CA LEU A 65 5.90 -0.72 8.29
C LEU A 65 4.94 0.17 7.49
N TYR A 66 5.17 1.49 7.50
CA TYR A 66 4.47 2.43 6.63
C TYR A 66 5.33 2.74 5.42
N LEU A 67 4.92 2.25 4.24
CA LEU A 67 5.70 2.36 3.02
C LEU A 67 5.06 3.38 2.07
N LEU A 68 5.65 4.57 2.01
CA LEU A 68 5.12 5.70 1.24
C LEU A 68 5.71 5.73 -0.17
N HIS A 69 4.87 6.04 -1.16
CA HIS A 69 5.30 6.22 -2.54
C HIS A 69 5.85 7.63 -2.79
N GLY A 70 6.61 7.79 -3.88
CA GLY A 70 7.10 9.09 -4.35
C GLY A 70 6.03 9.92 -5.06
N ALA A 71 6.41 11.12 -5.52
CA ALA A 71 5.54 11.97 -6.33
C ALA A 71 5.15 11.25 -7.64
N GLY A 72 3.90 11.43 -8.09
CA GLY A 72 3.37 10.80 -9.30
C GLY A 72 2.77 9.40 -9.10
N GLY A 73 3.18 8.69 -8.04
CA GLY A 73 2.60 7.41 -7.66
C GLY A 73 1.30 7.53 -6.87
N ASP A 74 0.73 6.38 -6.55
CA ASP A 74 -0.43 6.20 -5.68
C ASP A 74 -0.27 4.92 -4.82
N GLU A 75 -1.33 4.52 -4.09
CA GLU A 75 -1.25 3.43 -3.11
C GLU A 75 -0.87 2.06 -3.69
N ASP A 76 -1.07 1.82 -4.98
CA ASP A 76 -0.73 0.52 -5.58
C ASP A 76 0.73 0.45 -6.06
N ALA A 77 1.45 1.56 -6.14
CA ALA A 77 2.77 1.66 -6.76
C ALA A 77 3.79 0.69 -6.14
N TRP A 78 3.76 0.50 -4.82
CA TRP A 78 4.63 -0.45 -4.13
C TRP A 78 4.23 -1.91 -4.36
N THR A 79 2.95 -2.18 -4.58
CA THR A 79 2.46 -3.53 -4.85
C THR A 79 2.69 -3.95 -6.31
N THR A 80 2.58 -3.01 -7.25
CA THR A 80 2.70 -3.26 -8.69
C THR A 80 4.16 -3.10 -9.14
N MET A 81 4.69 -1.88 -9.06
CA MET A 81 6.04 -1.57 -9.50
C MET A 81 7.09 -2.01 -8.50
N GLY A 82 6.84 -1.76 -7.21
CA GLY A 82 7.79 -2.05 -6.15
C GLY A 82 7.90 -3.53 -5.80
N ARG A 83 6.99 -4.39 -6.28
CA ARG A 83 6.94 -5.84 -5.96
C ARG A 83 7.01 -6.11 -4.45
N ALA A 84 6.48 -5.20 -3.63
CA ALA A 84 6.69 -5.21 -2.18
C ALA A 84 6.18 -6.50 -1.53
N ARG A 85 5.07 -7.06 -2.02
CA ARG A 85 4.55 -8.37 -1.55
C ARG A 85 5.59 -9.47 -1.74
N GLN A 86 6.10 -9.63 -2.97
CA GLN A 86 7.07 -10.68 -3.28
C GLN A 86 8.36 -10.51 -2.50
N ILE A 87 8.84 -9.28 -2.36
CA ILE A 87 10.06 -8.99 -1.60
C ILE A 87 9.87 -9.36 -0.13
N LEU A 88 8.77 -8.90 0.49
CA LEU A 88 8.49 -9.21 1.90
C LEU A 88 8.30 -10.70 2.13
N ASP A 89 7.53 -11.38 1.28
CA ASP A 89 7.33 -12.83 1.37
C ASP A 89 8.67 -13.59 1.32
N ASN A 90 9.52 -13.29 0.33
CA ASN A 90 10.83 -13.94 0.20
C ASN A 90 11.77 -13.63 1.37
N LEU A 91 11.82 -12.38 1.85
CA LEU A 91 12.69 -12.01 2.96
C LEU A 91 12.24 -12.64 4.28
N ILE A 92 10.93 -12.73 4.52
CA ILE A 92 10.38 -13.39 5.70
C ILE A 92 10.63 -14.90 5.64
N GLU A 93 10.40 -15.54 4.48
CA GLU A 93 10.66 -16.98 4.29
C GLU A 93 12.15 -17.33 4.48
N LYS A 94 13.06 -16.45 4.04
CA LYS A 94 14.51 -16.60 4.25
C LYS A 94 14.98 -16.25 5.66
N GLY A 95 14.10 -15.74 6.53
CA GLY A 95 14.47 -15.27 7.87
C GLY A 95 15.31 -13.99 7.88
N LEU A 96 15.35 -13.24 6.77
CA LEU A 96 16.09 -11.99 6.64
C LEU A 96 15.26 -10.77 7.06
N ALA A 97 13.94 -10.91 7.14
CA ALA A 97 13.03 -9.91 7.69
C ALA A 97 12.10 -10.56 8.73
N VAL A 98 11.77 -9.82 9.78
CA VAL A 98 10.74 -10.25 10.72
C VAL A 98 9.37 -10.18 10.05
N PRO A 99 8.44 -11.12 10.33
CA PRO A 99 7.06 -10.99 9.91
C PRO A 99 6.48 -9.64 10.37
N MET A 100 5.90 -8.87 9.44
CA MET A 100 5.41 -7.51 9.70
C MET A 100 4.19 -7.19 8.84
N ILE A 101 3.33 -6.30 9.32
CA ILE A 101 2.27 -5.69 8.50
C ILE A 101 2.90 -4.54 7.72
N CYS A 102 2.66 -4.45 6.41
CA CYS A 102 3.13 -3.33 5.60
C CYS A 102 1.93 -2.55 5.04
N VAL A 103 1.84 -1.27 5.39
CA VAL A 103 0.74 -0.38 5.01
C VAL A 103 1.26 0.60 3.96
N MET A 104 0.62 0.58 2.80
CA MET A 104 0.94 1.39 1.64
C MET A 104 -0.23 2.34 1.37
N PRO A 105 -0.28 3.50 2.04
CA PRO A 105 -1.35 4.45 1.85
C PRO A 105 -1.10 5.34 0.64
N MET A 106 -2.17 5.89 0.09
CA MET A 106 -2.08 7.05 -0.78
C MET A 106 -1.51 8.24 0.02
N ALA A 107 -0.41 8.83 -0.45
CA ALA A 107 0.32 9.90 0.25
C ALA A 107 -0.11 11.32 -0.17
N ILE A 108 -0.66 11.48 -1.38
CA ILE A 108 -1.06 12.80 -1.91
C ILE A 108 -2.42 13.21 -1.32
N GLN A 109 -2.70 14.51 -1.22
CA GLN A 109 -3.96 15.07 -0.67
C GLN A 109 -4.55 16.15 -1.60
N THR A 110 -4.62 15.88 -2.90
CA THR A 110 -5.08 16.88 -3.87
C THR A 110 -6.08 16.29 -4.85
N LYS A 111 -6.94 17.14 -5.41
CA LYS A 111 -7.92 16.76 -6.46
C LYS A 111 -7.35 16.00 -7.65
N TRP A 112 -6.04 16.07 -7.91
CA TRP A 112 -5.39 15.23 -8.94
C TRP A 112 -5.66 13.74 -8.74
N GLN A 113 -5.93 13.33 -7.50
CA GLN A 113 -6.35 11.98 -7.15
C GLN A 113 -7.62 11.53 -7.86
N LEU A 114 -8.60 12.41 -8.05
CA LEU A 114 -9.85 12.10 -8.77
C LEU A 114 -9.62 11.77 -10.25
N LYS A 115 -8.44 12.06 -10.80
CA LYS A 115 -8.07 11.67 -12.17
C LYS A 115 -7.41 10.29 -12.23
N GLN A 116 -7.03 9.71 -11.09
CA GLN A 116 -6.42 8.39 -11.06
C GLN A 116 -7.50 7.30 -11.21
N PRO A 117 -7.20 6.17 -11.86
CA PRO A 117 -8.18 5.09 -12.08
C PRO A 117 -8.78 4.52 -10.80
N CYS A 118 -8.10 4.69 -9.65
CA CYS A 118 -8.52 4.18 -8.37
C CYS A 118 -9.64 4.97 -7.69
N PHE A 119 -10.06 6.14 -8.21
CA PHE A 119 -11.19 6.89 -7.66
C PHE A 119 -12.46 6.72 -8.49
N PRO A 120 -13.63 6.49 -7.85
CA PRO A 120 -14.91 6.54 -8.55
C PRO A 120 -15.10 7.93 -9.19
N LYS A 121 -15.63 7.97 -10.41
CA LYS A 121 -15.90 9.21 -11.15
C LYS A 121 -17.07 9.96 -10.50
N GLU A 122 -16.81 10.73 -9.44
CA GLU A 122 -17.82 11.63 -8.85
C GLU A 122 -17.52 13.09 -9.17
N ASN A 123 -18.46 13.71 -9.90
CA ASN A 123 -18.46 15.11 -10.28
C ASN A 123 -19.09 15.95 -9.16
N SER A 124 -18.36 16.35 -8.12
CA SER A 124 -18.66 17.58 -7.36
C SER A 124 -17.83 17.71 -6.08
N ILE A 125 -16.66 18.34 -6.14
CA ILE A 125 -16.13 19.04 -4.95
C ILE A 125 -15.39 20.25 -5.47
N SER A 126 -15.67 21.47 -5.01
CA SER A 126 -14.88 22.69 -5.26
C SER A 126 -14.14 23.05 -3.96
N GLY A 127 -12.88 23.55 -4.03
CA GLY A 127 -12.26 24.25 -2.88
C GLY A 127 -11.00 23.70 -2.20
N ILE A 128 -10.37 22.59 -2.62
CA ILE A 128 -9.18 22.06 -1.90
C ILE A 128 -7.87 22.70 -2.43
N ARG A 129 -7.22 23.55 -1.62
CA ARG A 129 -5.88 24.11 -1.87
C ARG A 129 -4.77 23.08 -1.57
N ARG A 130 -3.62 23.16 -2.26
CA ARG A 130 -2.43 22.33 -2.00
C ARG A 130 -1.99 22.50 -0.54
N ASN A 131 -2.25 21.52 0.32
CA ASN A 131 -1.81 21.56 1.71
C ASN A 131 -0.67 20.55 1.94
N ARG A 132 0.40 20.99 2.60
CA ARG A 132 1.63 20.21 2.89
C ARG A 132 1.47 19.23 4.07
N THR A 133 0.29 18.68 4.30
CA THR A 133 -0.07 17.99 5.56
C THR A 133 -0.39 16.51 5.36
N PHE A 134 0.51 15.74 4.76
CA PHE A 134 0.53 14.28 4.98
C PHE A 134 1.00 13.90 6.39
N THR A 135 1.31 14.89 7.23
CA THR A 135 1.86 14.71 8.57
C THR A 135 0.80 14.31 9.62
N SER A 136 1.31 13.66 10.68
CA SER A 136 0.73 13.12 11.93
C SER A 136 -0.71 12.62 11.92
N THR A 137 -1.70 13.42 11.57
CA THR A 137 -3.13 13.09 11.71
C THR A 137 -3.58 11.99 10.74
N ALA A 138 -3.06 11.98 9.51
CA ALA A 138 -3.36 10.92 8.54
C ALA A 138 -2.73 9.59 8.97
N LEU A 139 -1.48 9.62 9.42
CA LEU A 139 -0.77 8.44 9.92
C LEU A 139 -1.40 7.90 11.22
N GLN A 140 -1.78 8.77 12.17
CA GLN A 140 -2.46 8.37 13.41
C GLN A 140 -3.81 7.69 13.15
N LYS A 141 -4.58 8.14 12.15
CA LYS A 141 -5.84 7.47 11.78
C LYS A 141 -5.62 6.19 11.00
N ILE A 142 -4.62 6.12 10.13
CA ILE A 142 -4.24 4.84 9.51
C ILE A 142 -3.80 3.87 10.63
N LEU A 143 -3.06 4.34 11.63
CA LEU A 143 -2.65 3.56 12.81
C LEU A 143 -3.86 3.07 13.61
N PHE A 144 -4.87 3.92 13.83
CA PHE A 144 -6.12 3.54 14.50
C PHE A 144 -6.95 2.53 13.70
N LEU A 145 -7.07 2.72 12.37
CA LEU A 145 -7.87 1.85 11.51
C LEU A 145 -7.19 0.49 11.29
N THR A 146 -5.87 0.48 11.13
CA THR A 146 -5.08 -0.77 11.05
C THR A 146 -5.11 -1.52 12.38
N SER A 147 -5.10 -0.81 13.51
CA SER A 147 -5.26 -1.42 14.83
C SER A 147 -6.66 -1.98 15.11
N LYS A 148 -7.73 -1.49 14.46
CA LYS A 148 -9.12 -1.95 14.71
C LYS A 148 -9.64 -2.98 13.70
N ARG A 149 -9.19 -2.89 12.45
CA ARG A 149 -9.75 -3.71 11.35
C ARG A 149 -8.92 -4.96 11.05
N ILE A 150 -7.69 -5.01 11.56
CA ILE A 150 -6.77 -6.15 11.37
C ILE A 150 -6.77 -7.07 12.61
N THR A 151 -7.35 -6.63 13.74
CA THR A 151 -7.49 -7.43 14.98
C THR A 151 -8.90 -7.97 15.20
N GLY A 152 -9.77 -7.91 14.19
CA GLY A 152 -11.18 -8.31 14.28
C GLY A 152 -11.47 -9.55 13.47
#